data_AF-A2G3L6-F1
#
_entry.id   AF-A2G3L6-F1
#
_cell.length_a   1.000
_cell.length_b   1.000
_cell.length_c   1.000
_cell.angle_alpha   90.00
_cell.angle_beta   90.00
_cell.angle_gamma   90.00
#
_symmetry.space_group_name_H-M   'P 1'
#
loop_
_entity.id
_entity.type
_entity.pdbx_description
1 polymer ?
#
loop_
_entity_poly.entity_id
_entity_poly.type
_entity_poly.pdbx_seq_one_letter_code
_entity_poly.pdbx_strand_id
1 'polypeptide(L)'
;MNPEDSTNLEILKVPNVDGFYEELEASPETLHYSQSREFFEILLNYFQQSIDEETGNLILYTIAKVLCNDRHLDVFIKENFALQLPYRQRMFQDSVFEIIFVLVSLGPHCFDDSRITKQFAPLIKRNPKKSLTILAIYAQKFAYIENPWPMVDLLIQESQRFIGPELAANYVSLLTTLCIKYEDYCQGRAEHCWRKICALLNETDIMTLKVVYCGLCNISKVYTGGELPIDPIRAHLRVKDLQRPVLTLLISVPLHGEESCDRPLLQTLCSLSERDDKATMVLMKASSDPVFADFLVENAKLWLGKELPTPIETLRLFLSVFKFKELRQTIAESPDFYEFLKMITNQENGNSLSMLCTIIRRIELNEQIISNLSDSGFLRAFFAMAADLNTTTSKHSALLMLDTISRIAYSREFMKMCDMINDIINERGELTEVAILVAAELCTYKKCELAFKRKRLDEYIKTLLVDPQLKRPAQKFLDSIS
;
A
#
# COMPACT_ATOMS: atom_id res chain seq x y z
N MET A 1 -14.03 -51.31 -35.48
CA MET A 1 -13.99 -52.21 -34.31
C MET A 1 -15.13 -53.19 -34.45
N ASN A 2 -14.85 -54.47 -34.25
CA ASN A 2 -15.86 -55.52 -34.31
C ASN A 2 -16.82 -55.36 -33.11
N PRO A 3 -18.10 -55.75 -33.23
CA PRO A 3 -19.03 -55.78 -32.09
C PRO A 3 -18.62 -56.78 -30.98
N GLU A 4 -17.60 -57.61 -31.22
CA GLU A 4 -16.98 -58.48 -30.22
C GLU A 4 -15.90 -57.79 -29.36
N ASP A 5 -15.52 -56.54 -29.70
CA ASP A 5 -14.51 -55.75 -28.97
C ASP A 5 -15.12 -54.75 -27.95
N SER A 6 -16.42 -54.89 -27.63
CA SER A 6 -17.12 -53.96 -26.72
C SER A 6 -17.13 -54.48 -25.29
N THR A 7 -17.02 -53.57 -24.31
CA THR A 7 -16.99 -53.93 -22.89
C THR A 7 -18.14 -54.86 -22.48
N ASN A 8 -17.81 -55.99 -21.86
CA ASN A 8 -18.76 -56.99 -21.39
C ASN A 8 -19.32 -56.64 -20.02
N LEU A 9 -20.45 -55.92 -20.03
CA LEU A 9 -21.12 -55.44 -18.80
C LEU A 9 -21.63 -56.58 -17.89
N GLU A 10 -21.89 -57.78 -18.42
CA GLU A 10 -22.36 -58.91 -17.60
C GLU A 10 -21.25 -59.44 -16.67
N ILE A 11 -20.00 -59.45 -17.14
CA ILE A 11 -18.84 -59.81 -16.31
C ILE A 11 -18.68 -58.77 -15.18
N LEU A 12 -18.90 -57.49 -15.49
CA LEU A 12 -18.79 -56.40 -14.52
C LEU A 12 -19.92 -56.38 -13.48
N LYS A 13 -21.01 -57.14 -13.64
CA LYS A 13 -22.14 -57.27 -12.67
C LYS A 13 -21.84 -58.18 -11.47
N VAL A 14 -20.77 -58.96 -11.53
CA VAL A 14 -20.37 -59.84 -10.42
C VAL A 14 -18.90 -59.59 -10.06
N PRO A 15 -18.62 -59.00 -8.89
CA PRO A 15 -17.25 -58.72 -8.49
C PRO A 15 -16.51 -60.03 -8.21
N ASN A 16 -15.21 -60.08 -8.53
CA ASN A 16 -14.32 -61.23 -8.30
C ASN A 16 -14.65 -62.50 -9.09
N VAL A 17 -15.40 -62.41 -10.20
CA VAL A 17 -15.51 -63.50 -11.18
C VAL A 17 -14.30 -63.50 -12.12
N ASP A 18 -13.92 -64.67 -12.63
CA ASP A 18 -12.86 -64.81 -13.64
C ASP A 18 -13.09 -63.85 -14.81
N GLY A 19 -12.09 -63.03 -15.12
CA GLY A 19 -12.15 -61.99 -16.16
C GLY A 19 -12.65 -60.62 -15.70
N PHE A 20 -13.15 -60.45 -14.47
CA PHE A 20 -13.62 -59.14 -13.97
C PHE A 20 -12.54 -58.06 -14.06
N TYR A 21 -11.33 -58.37 -13.57
CA TYR A 21 -10.21 -57.43 -13.55
C TYR A 21 -9.71 -57.10 -14.95
N GLU A 22 -9.60 -58.11 -15.83
CA GLU A 22 -9.19 -57.94 -17.23
C GLU A 22 -10.17 -57.06 -18.00
N GLU A 23 -11.47 -57.30 -17.82
CA GLU A 23 -12.54 -56.51 -18.44
C GLU A 23 -12.54 -55.06 -17.93
N LEU A 24 -12.36 -54.87 -16.62
CA LEU A 24 -12.29 -53.54 -16.01
C LEU A 24 -11.06 -52.75 -16.48
N GLU A 25 -9.92 -53.41 -16.72
CA GLU A 25 -8.72 -52.78 -17.27
C GLU A 25 -8.86 -52.44 -18.77
N ALA A 26 -9.55 -53.28 -19.55
CA ALA A 26 -9.80 -53.06 -20.97
C ALA A 26 -10.92 -52.03 -21.24
N SER A 27 -11.80 -51.79 -20.27
CA SER A 27 -12.98 -50.92 -20.40
C SER A 27 -12.68 -49.50 -20.92
N PRO A 28 -11.61 -48.79 -20.52
CA PRO A 28 -11.30 -47.46 -21.05
C PRO A 28 -11.10 -47.39 -22.57
N GLU A 29 -10.72 -48.50 -23.20
CA GLU A 29 -10.47 -48.60 -24.65
C GLU A 29 -11.64 -49.24 -25.42
N THR A 30 -12.43 -50.09 -24.74
CA THR A 30 -13.46 -50.95 -25.35
C THR A 30 -14.89 -50.47 -25.09
N LEU A 31 -15.10 -49.54 -24.15
CA LEU A 31 -16.44 -49.10 -23.75
C LEU A 31 -17.12 -48.32 -24.87
N HIS A 32 -18.27 -48.81 -25.33
CA HIS A 32 -19.07 -48.10 -26.31
C HIS A 32 -19.92 -47.00 -25.66
N TYR A 33 -20.16 -45.90 -26.39
CA TYR A 33 -20.95 -44.77 -25.87
C TYR A 33 -22.35 -45.18 -25.35
N SER A 34 -23.02 -46.11 -26.04
CA SER A 34 -24.35 -46.60 -25.64
C SER A 34 -24.33 -47.39 -24.32
N GLN A 35 -23.18 -47.92 -23.92
CA GLN A 35 -23.01 -48.71 -22.70
C GLN A 35 -22.64 -47.85 -21.49
N SER A 36 -22.19 -46.60 -21.70
CA SER A 36 -21.64 -45.74 -20.64
C SER A 36 -22.53 -45.61 -19.41
N ARG A 37 -23.85 -45.46 -19.62
CA ARG A 37 -24.80 -45.30 -18.51
C ARG A 37 -24.86 -46.56 -17.65
N GLU A 38 -25.11 -47.71 -18.26
CA GLU A 38 -25.21 -48.99 -17.56
C GLU A 38 -23.87 -49.34 -16.89
N PHE A 39 -22.75 -49.06 -17.57
CA PHE A 39 -21.41 -49.22 -17.01
C PHE A 39 -21.22 -48.46 -15.69
N PHE A 40 -21.53 -47.16 -15.66
CA PHE A 40 -21.40 -46.37 -14.42
C PHE A 40 -22.40 -46.79 -13.35
N GLU A 41 -23.64 -47.15 -13.70
CA GLU A 41 -24.64 -47.67 -12.76
C GLU A 41 -24.15 -48.94 -12.07
N ILE A 42 -23.64 -49.92 -12.83
CA ILE A 42 -23.10 -51.18 -12.30
C ILE A 42 -21.95 -50.90 -11.33
N LEU A 43 -20.94 -50.15 -11.78
CA LEU A 43 -19.71 -49.96 -11.02
C LEU A 43 -19.92 -49.11 -9.75
N LEU A 44 -20.75 -48.07 -9.81
CA LEU A 44 -20.98 -47.20 -8.66
C LEU A 44 -21.92 -47.84 -7.63
N ASN A 45 -22.80 -48.77 -8.04
CA ASN A 45 -23.66 -49.49 -7.12
C ASN A 45 -22.86 -50.37 -6.13
N TYR A 46 -21.65 -50.82 -6.50
CA TYR A 46 -20.79 -51.56 -5.58
C TYR A 46 -20.39 -50.78 -4.35
N PHE A 47 -20.30 -49.46 -4.40
CA PHE A 47 -19.98 -48.65 -3.21
C PHE A 47 -21.17 -48.46 -2.26
N GLN A 48 -22.37 -48.81 -2.71
CA GLN A 48 -23.55 -48.95 -1.84
C GLN A 48 -23.56 -50.30 -1.13
N GLN A 49 -22.85 -51.28 -1.69
CA GLN A 49 -22.64 -52.62 -1.15
C GLN A 49 -21.26 -52.66 -0.46
N SER A 50 -21.01 -53.63 0.42
CA SER A 50 -19.69 -53.74 1.04
C SER A 50 -18.68 -54.24 0.00
N ILE A 51 -17.76 -53.38 -0.45
CA ILE A 51 -16.66 -53.72 -1.37
C ILE A 51 -15.31 -53.57 -0.66
N ASP A 52 -14.34 -54.42 -1.01
CA ASP A 52 -12.98 -54.33 -0.48
C ASP A 52 -12.20 -53.15 -1.09
N GLU A 53 -11.11 -52.77 -0.44
CA GLU A 53 -10.32 -51.58 -0.78
C GLU A 53 -9.65 -51.67 -2.16
N GLU A 54 -9.13 -52.84 -2.50
CA GLU A 54 -8.36 -53.03 -3.72
C GLU A 54 -9.27 -52.96 -4.95
N THR A 55 -10.35 -53.75 -4.93
CA THR A 55 -11.36 -53.75 -6.01
C THR A 55 -12.00 -52.39 -6.15
N GLY A 56 -12.39 -51.74 -5.04
CA GLY A 56 -13.03 -50.42 -5.09
C GLY A 56 -12.10 -49.33 -5.66
N ASN A 57 -10.82 -49.31 -5.29
CA ASN A 57 -9.87 -48.35 -5.85
C ASN A 57 -9.63 -48.59 -7.35
N LEU A 58 -9.55 -49.85 -7.78
CA LEU A 58 -9.42 -50.19 -9.20
C LEU A 58 -10.63 -49.72 -10.01
N ILE A 59 -11.85 -49.94 -9.49
CA ILE A 59 -13.08 -49.45 -10.13
C ILE A 59 -13.04 -47.93 -10.31
N LEU A 60 -12.71 -47.18 -9.26
CA LEU A 60 -12.65 -45.71 -9.33
C LEU A 60 -11.55 -45.22 -10.29
N TYR A 61 -10.41 -45.90 -10.32
CA TYR A 61 -9.34 -45.61 -11.26
C TYR A 61 -9.76 -45.85 -12.71
N THR A 62 -10.43 -46.97 -13.00
CA THR A 62 -11.00 -47.24 -14.32
C THR A 62 -12.05 -46.19 -14.71
N ILE A 63 -12.93 -45.81 -13.79
CA ILE A 63 -13.89 -44.72 -14.02
C ILE A 63 -13.13 -43.44 -14.39
N ALA A 64 -12.09 -43.06 -13.64
CA ALA A 64 -11.29 -41.87 -13.93
C ALA A 64 -10.69 -41.91 -15.36
N LYS A 65 -10.17 -43.06 -15.80
CA LYS A 65 -9.66 -43.24 -17.17
C LYS A 65 -10.74 -43.12 -18.24
N VAL A 66 -11.89 -43.75 -18.04
CA VAL A 66 -13.04 -43.68 -18.97
C VAL A 66 -13.50 -42.23 -19.13
N LEU A 67 -13.51 -41.45 -18.05
CA LEU A 67 -13.91 -40.04 -18.05
C LEU A 67 -12.95 -39.12 -18.82
N CYS A 68 -11.77 -39.58 -19.21
CA CYS A 68 -10.89 -38.82 -20.11
C CYS A 68 -11.43 -38.74 -21.55
N ASN A 69 -12.47 -39.50 -21.89
CA ASN A 69 -13.18 -39.41 -23.16
C ASN A 69 -14.45 -38.56 -23.01
N ASP A 70 -14.54 -37.47 -23.79
CA ASP A 70 -15.63 -36.48 -23.74
C ASP A 70 -17.03 -37.11 -23.82
N ARG A 71 -17.21 -38.16 -24.62
CA ARG A 71 -18.52 -38.80 -24.79
C ARG A 71 -18.98 -39.51 -23.51
N HIS A 72 -18.07 -40.21 -22.83
CA HIS A 72 -18.40 -40.88 -21.57
C HIS A 72 -18.53 -39.88 -20.43
N LEU A 73 -17.70 -38.83 -20.42
CA LEU A 73 -17.80 -37.72 -19.48
C LEU A 73 -19.18 -37.03 -19.56
N ASP A 74 -19.68 -36.74 -20.76
CA ASP A 74 -20.99 -36.13 -20.96
C ASP A 74 -22.12 -36.96 -20.34
N VAL A 75 -22.08 -38.28 -20.51
CA VAL A 75 -23.04 -39.20 -19.88
C VAL A 75 -22.89 -39.15 -18.36
N PHE A 76 -21.64 -39.16 -17.87
CA PHE A 76 -21.35 -39.13 -16.43
C PHE A 76 -21.96 -37.91 -15.74
N ILE A 77 -21.81 -36.74 -16.39
CA ILE A 77 -22.30 -35.46 -15.88
C ILE A 77 -23.83 -35.36 -15.99
N LYS A 78 -24.41 -35.68 -17.15
CA LYS A 78 -25.87 -35.57 -17.40
C LYS A 78 -26.68 -36.42 -16.43
N GLU A 79 -26.21 -37.63 -16.13
CA GLU A 79 -26.86 -38.57 -15.23
C GLU A 79 -26.48 -38.35 -13.74
N ASN A 80 -25.67 -37.32 -13.42
CA ASN A 80 -25.24 -36.96 -12.06
C ASN A 80 -24.54 -38.09 -11.29
N PHE A 81 -23.80 -38.97 -11.98
CA PHE A 81 -23.09 -40.09 -11.34
C PHE A 81 -22.03 -39.64 -10.32
N ALA A 82 -21.53 -38.41 -10.45
CA ALA A 82 -20.65 -37.79 -9.46
C ALA A 82 -21.24 -37.81 -8.04
N LEU A 83 -22.57 -37.78 -7.87
CA LEU A 83 -23.22 -37.82 -6.55
C LEU A 83 -23.15 -39.19 -5.87
N GLN A 84 -22.92 -40.26 -6.64
CA GLN A 84 -22.86 -41.64 -6.14
C GLN A 84 -21.46 -42.06 -5.70
N LEU A 85 -20.45 -41.21 -5.91
CA LEU A 85 -19.08 -41.50 -5.49
C LEU A 85 -18.97 -41.67 -3.96
N PRO A 86 -18.04 -42.50 -3.47
CA PRO A 86 -17.93 -42.83 -2.05
C PRO A 86 -17.22 -41.74 -1.21
N TYR A 87 -17.63 -40.46 -1.30
CA TYR A 87 -17.00 -39.32 -0.60
C TYR A 87 -16.77 -39.54 0.90
N ARG A 88 -17.66 -40.30 1.55
CA ARG A 88 -17.61 -40.54 3.00
C ARG A 88 -16.68 -41.69 3.40
N GLN A 89 -16.33 -42.58 2.48
CA GLN A 89 -15.52 -43.77 2.77
C GLN A 89 -14.03 -43.43 2.69
N ARG A 90 -13.31 -43.60 3.80
CA ARG A 90 -11.96 -43.03 3.92
C ARG A 90 -10.92 -43.70 3.02
N MET A 91 -11.06 -45.01 2.83
CA MET A 91 -10.20 -45.86 2.02
C MET A 91 -10.17 -45.47 0.54
N PHE A 92 -11.27 -44.89 0.02
CA PHE A 92 -11.39 -44.53 -1.40
C PHE A 92 -11.10 -43.06 -1.71
N GLN A 93 -10.66 -42.27 -0.72
CA GLN A 93 -10.55 -40.82 -0.88
C GLN A 93 -9.60 -40.38 -1.98
N ASP A 94 -8.46 -41.05 -2.12
CA ASP A 94 -7.45 -40.66 -3.11
C ASP A 94 -7.97 -40.89 -4.53
N SER A 95 -8.62 -42.01 -4.80
CA SER A 95 -9.28 -42.27 -6.10
C SER A 95 -10.47 -41.35 -6.34
N VAL A 96 -11.24 -40.98 -5.29
CA VAL A 96 -12.28 -39.96 -5.42
C VAL A 96 -11.66 -38.60 -5.82
N PHE A 97 -10.52 -38.21 -5.24
CA PHE A 97 -9.83 -36.99 -5.65
C PHE A 97 -9.37 -37.02 -7.11
N GLU A 98 -8.93 -38.18 -7.64
CA GLU A 98 -8.56 -38.35 -9.05
C GLU A 98 -9.76 -38.13 -9.98
N ILE A 99 -10.91 -38.73 -9.68
CA ILE A 99 -12.13 -38.49 -10.46
C ILE A 99 -12.52 -37.01 -10.42
N ILE A 100 -12.52 -36.40 -9.23
CA ILE A 100 -12.84 -34.97 -9.09
C ILE A 100 -11.85 -34.11 -9.87
N PHE A 101 -10.56 -34.46 -9.87
CA PHE A 101 -9.55 -33.79 -10.67
C PHE A 101 -9.87 -33.85 -12.16
N VAL A 102 -10.28 -35.01 -12.68
CA VAL A 102 -10.73 -35.16 -14.08
C VAL A 102 -11.95 -34.29 -14.34
N LEU A 103 -12.95 -34.29 -13.44
CA LEU A 103 -14.15 -33.48 -13.58
C LEU A 103 -13.86 -31.97 -13.63
N VAL A 104 -13.05 -31.43 -12.71
CA VAL A 104 -12.69 -30.00 -12.78
C VAL A 104 -11.82 -29.68 -14.01
N SER A 105 -11.05 -30.66 -14.50
CA SER A 105 -10.13 -30.50 -15.63
C SER A 105 -10.79 -30.63 -17.00
N LEU A 106 -11.88 -31.38 -17.14
CA LEU A 106 -12.54 -31.61 -18.43
C LEU A 106 -14.00 -31.15 -18.45
N GLY A 107 -14.75 -31.31 -17.36
CA GLY A 107 -16.18 -30.99 -17.28
C GLY A 107 -16.55 -30.13 -16.08
N PRO A 108 -15.99 -28.92 -15.91
CA PRO A 108 -16.18 -28.10 -14.71
C PRO A 108 -17.64 -27.67 -14.47
N HIS A 109 -18.47 -27.62 -15.51
CA HIS A 109 -19.90 -27.30 -15.42
C HIS A 109 -20.69 -28.31 -14.55
N CYS A 110 -20.15 -29.50 -14.27
CA CYS A 110 -20.79 -30.42 -13.34
C CYS A 110 -20.87 -29.85 -11.91
N PHE A 111 -20.07 -28.83 -11.57
CA PHE A 111 -20.11 -28.17 -10.27
C PHE A 111 -20.98 -26.90 -10.22
N ASP A 112 -21.68 -26.56 -11.32
CA ASP A 112 -22.65 -25.45 -11.33
C ASP A 112 -23.78 -25.67 -10.31
N ASP A 113 -24.07 -26.93 -9.99
CA ASP A 113 -24.98 -27.33 -8.93
C ASP A 113 -24.26 -27.53 -7.58
N SER A 114 -24.81 -26.90 -6.54
CA SER A 114 -24.35 -27.03 -5.15
C SER A 114 -24.33 -28.47 -4.59
N ARG A 115 -25.05 -29.44 -5.18
CA ARG A 115 -25.15 -30.81 -4.67
C ARG A 115 -23.81 -31.53 -4.63
N ILE A 116 -23.02 -31.47 -5.71
CA ILE A 116 -21.70 -32.14 -5.78
C ILE A 116 -20.71 -31.41 -4.87
N THR A 117 -20.72 -30.08 -4.90
CA THR A 117 -19.92 -29.21 -4.02
C THR A 117 -20.11 -29.53 -2.53
N LYS A 118 -21.35 -29.80 -2.10
CA LYS A 118 -21.66 -30.23 -0.71
C LYS A 118 -21.03 -31.57 -0.34
N GLN A 119 -20.85 -32.48 -1.31
CA GLN A 119 -20.14 -33.75 -1.10
C GLN A 119 -18.62 -33.57 -1.11
N PHE A 120 -18.11 -32.58 -1.84
CA PHE A 120 -16.69 -32.23 -1.85
C PHE A 120 -16.23 -31.57 -0.55
N ALA A 121 -17.04 -30.72 0.10
CA ALA A 121 -16.66 -29.99 1.31
C ALA A 121 -16.08 -30.88 2.45
N PRO A 122 -16.65 -32.05 2.79
CA PRO A 122 -16.04 -32.99 3.74
C PRO A 122 -14.63 -33.47 3.37
N LEU A 123 -14.28 -33.52 2.08
CA LEU A 123 -12.95 -33.93 1.61
C LEU A 123 -11.90 -32.86 1.95
N ILE A 124 -12.28 -31.58 1.94
CA ILE A 124 -11.39 -30.46 2.34
C ILE A 124 -10.86 -30.68 3.75
N LYS A 125 -11.73 -31.09 4.67
CA LYS A 125 -11.34 -31.36 6.06
C LYS A 125 -10.34 -32.51 6.18
N ARG A 126 -10.38 -33.48 5.27
CA ARG A 126 -9.53 -34.69 5.33
C ARG A 126 -8.20 -34.50 4.63
N ASN A 127 -8.18 -33.84 3.47
CA ASN A 127 -6.96 -33.55 2.73
C ASN A 127 -7.02 -32.13 2.13
N PRO A 128 -6.75 -31.09 2.95
CA PRO A 128 -6.85 -29.70 2.50
C PRO A 128 -5.87 -29.38 1.38
N LYS A 129 -4.72 -30.07 1.30
CA LYS A 129 -3.71 -29.87 0.26
C LYS A 129 -4.24 -30.26 -1.13
N LYS A 130 -4.71 -31.50 -1.30
CA LYS A 130 -5.30 -31.96 -2.58
C LYS A 130 -6.54 -31.14 -2.95
N SER A 131 -7.38 -30.84 -1.95
CA SER A 131 -8.56 -30.01 -2.17
C SER A 131 -8.23 -28.60 -2.66
N LEU A 132 -7.22 -27.94 -2.08
CA LEU A 132 -6.78 -26.62 -2.53
C LEU A 132 -6.27 -26.65 -3.98
N THR A 133 -5.53 -27.71 -4.36
CA THR A 133 -5.10 -27.90 -5.75
C THR A 133 -6.29 -28.03 -6.72
N ILE A 134 -7.30 -28.83 -6.36
CA ILE A 134 -8.53 -28.98 -7.17
C ILE A 134 -9.27 -27.65 -7.30
N LEU A 135 -9.43 -26.92 -6.19
CA LEU A 135 -10.06 -25.59 -6.20
C LEU A 135 -9.27 -24.61 -7.06
N ALA A 136 -7.93 -24.67 -7.05
CA ALA A 136 -7.09 -23.84 -7.89
C ALA A 136 -7.27 -24.14 -9.40
N ILE A 137 -7.35 -25.42 -9.78
CA ILE A 137 -7.58 -25.83 -11.17
C ILE A 137 -8.97 -25.39 -11.64
N TYR A 138 -9.99 -25.59 -10.81
CA TYR A 138 -11.34 -25.12 -11.08
C TYR A 138 -11.39 -23.59 -11.26
N ALA A 139 -10.77 -22.86 -10.34
CA ALA A 139 -10.69 -21.40 -10.35
C ALA A 139 -10.03 -20.83 -11.62
N GLN A 140 -9.09 -21.54 -12.25
CA GLN A 140 -8.49 -21.08 -13.52
C GLN A 140 -9.52 -20.95 -14.65
N LYS A 141 -10.65 -21.65 -14.55
CA LYS A 141 -11.74 -21.66 -15.52
C LYS A 141 -12.93 -20.79 -15.14
N PHE A 142 -12.80 -19.99 -14.07
CA PHE A 142 -13.89 -19.18 -13.50
C PHE A 142 -14.75 -18.46 -14.55
N ALA A 143 -14.12 -17.80 -15.53
CA ALA A 143 -14.82 -17.02 -16.56
C ALA A 143 -15.61 -17.85 -17.61
N TYR A 144 -15.42 -19.17 -17.65
CA TYR A 144 -16.06 -20.06 -18.63
C TYR A 144 -17.16 -20.95 -18.01
N ILE A 145 -17.44 -20.76 -16.72
CA ILE A 145 -18.39 -21.57 -15.96
C ILE A 145 -19.63 -20.72 -15.71
N GLU A 146 -20.82 -21.29 -15.89
CA GLU A 146 -22.08 -20.54 -15.77
C GLU A 146 -22.32 -20.12 -14.31
N ASN A 147 -22.05 -21.02 -13.35
CA ASN A 147 -22.17 -20.75 -11.93
C ASN A 147 -20.92 -21.21 -11.16
N PRO A 148 -19.82 -20.43 -11.16
CA PRO A 148 -18.58 -20.84 -10.52
C PRO A 148 -18.65 -20.82 -8.98
N TRP A 149 -19.62 -20.09 -8.41
CA TRP A 149 -19.72 -19.73 -7.00
C TRP A 149 -19.70 -20.92 -6.02
N PRO A 150 -20.44 -22.02 -6.23
CA PRO A 150 -20.51 -23.11 -5.26
C PRO A 150 -19.12 -23.63 -4.87
N MET A 151 -18.25 -23.87 -5.85
CA MET A 151 -16.91 -24.38 -5.60
C MET A 151 -15.96 -23.31 -5.06
N VAL A 152 -15.93 -22.11 -5.66
CA VAL A 152 -14.97 -21.08 -5.20
C VAL A 152 -15.30 -20.51 -3.82
N ASP A 153 -16.57 -20.51 -3.42
CA ASP A 153 -16.97 -20.06 -2.08
C ASP A 153 -16.50 -21.01 -0.98
N LEU A 154 -16.16 -22.27 -1.30
CA LEU A 154 -15.51 -23.17 -0.36
C LEU A 154 -14.15 -22.64 0.13
N LEU A 155 -13.45 -21.83 -0.69
CA LEU A 155 -12.22 -21.16 -0.27
C LEU A 155 -12.45 -20.22 0.92
N ILE A 156 -13.64 -19.63 1.02
CA ILE A 156 -14.00 -18.70 2.10
C ILE A 156 -14.63 -19.48 3.27
N GLN A 157 -15.57 -20.37 2.97
CA GLN A 157 -16.32 -21.15 3.96
C GLN A 157 -15.39 -22.07 4.77
N GLU A 158 -14.48 -22.77 4.10
CA GLU A 158 -13.52 -23.69 4.72
C GLU A 158 -12.13 -23.07 4.93
N SER A 159 -12.03 -21.74 4.93
CA SER A 159 -10.78 -20.97 5.11
C SER A 159 -9.85 -21.50 6.21
N GLN A 160 -10.42 -21.87 7.37
CA GLN A 160 -9.69 -22.43 8.53
C GLN A 160 -8.92 -23.72 8.23
N ARG A 161 -9.23 -24.42 7.13
CA ARG A 161 -8.51 -25.62 6.69
C ARG A 161 -7.25 -25.31 5.89
N PHE A 162 -7.13 -24.09 5.38
CA PHE A 162 -6.04 -23.67 4.49
C PHE A 162 -5.02 -22.76 5.17
N ILE A 163 -5.26 -22.35 6.42
CA ILE A 163 -4.38 -21.42 7.16
C ILE A 163 -3.11 -22.06 7.73
N GLY A 164 -2.95 -23.39 7.62
CA GLY A 164 -1.76 -24.07 8.11
C GLY A 164 -0.48 -23.64 7.37
N PRO A 165 0.70 -23.73 8.01
CA PRO A 165 1.96 -23.18 7.49
C PRO A 165 2.34 -23.70 6.09
N GLU A 166 1.98 -24.95 5.76
CA GLU A 166 2.26 -25.53 4.45
C GLU A 166 1.34 -25.03 3.31
N LEU A 167 0.15 -24.54 3.65
CA LEU A 167 -0.90 -24.21 2.67
C LEU A 167 -1.21 -22.73 2.57
N ALA A 168 -0.95 -21.97 3.64
CA ALA A 168 -1.31 -20.56 3.75
C ALA A 168 -0.78 -19.74 2.57
N ALA A 169 0.48 -19.94 2.16
CA ALA A 169 1.06 -19.24 1.01
C ALA A 169 0.29 -19.50 -0.29
N ASN A 170 0.01 -20.76 -0.62
CA ASN A 170 -0.73 -21.14 -1.82
C ASN A 170 -2.18 -20.65 -1.78
N TYR A 171 -2.80 -20.70 -0.60
CA TYR A 171 -4.15 -20.21 -0.38
C TYR A 171 -4.27 -18.70 -0.60
N VAL A 172 -3.35 -17.91 -0.01
CA VAL A 172 -3.26 -16.46 -0.22
C VAL A 172 -3.05 -16.14 -1.69
N SER A 173 -2.13 -16.84 -2.36
CA SER A 173 -1.89 -16.63 -3.79
C SER A 173 -3.14 -16.90 -4.63
N LEU A 174 -3.87 -17.99 -4.35
CA LEU A 174 -5.09 -18.33 -5.08
C LEU A 174 -6.17 -17.25 -4.92
N LEU A 175 -6.47 -16.83 -3.68
CA LEU A 175 -7.45 -15.76 -3.42
C LEU A 175 -7.05 -14.45 -4.12
N THR A 176 -5.77 -14.11 -4.03
CA THR A 176 -5.21 -12.90 -4.65
C THR A 176 -5.34 -12.95 -6.17
N THR A 177 -4.99 -14.08 -6.80
CA THR A 177 -5.13 -14.28 -8.25
C THR A 177 -6.58 -14.18 -8.69
N LEU A 178 -7.52 -14.77 -7.93
CA LEU A 178 -8.94 -14.68 -8.24
C LEU A 178 -9.44 -13.22 -8.23
N CYS A 179 -9.10 -12.44 -7.20
CA CYS A 179 -9.48 -11.02 -7.12
C CYS A 179 -8.86 -10.17 -8.23
N ILE A 180 -7.62 -10.43 -8.66
CA ILE A 180 -6.97 -9.63 -9.71
C ILE A 180 -7.48 -9.99 -11.10
N LYS A 181 -7.67 -11.29 -11.36
CA LYS A 181 -7.94 -11.79 -12.71
C LYS A 181 -9.41 -11.71 -13.10
N TYR A 182 -10.33 -11.81 -12.14
CA TYR A 182 -11.76 -11.89 -12.41
C TYR A 182 -12.52 -10.79 -11.67
N GLU A 183 -13.03 -9.82 -12.43
CA GLU A 183 -13.73 -8.66 -11.89
C GLU A 183 -14.97 -9.04 -11.07
N ASP A 184 -15.79 -9.98 -11.58
CA ASP A 184 -16.98 -10.46 -10.86
C ASP A 184 -16.64 -11.07 -9.50
N TYR A 185 -15.53 -11.84 -9.43
CA TYR A 185 -15.06 -12.39 -8.17
C TYR A 185 -14.58 -11.29 -7.22
N CYS A 186 -13.87 -10.29 -7.73
CA CYS A 186 -13.44 -9.14 -6.95
C CYS A 186 -14.65 -8.40 -6.35
N GLN A 187 -15.63 -8.04 -7.17
CA GLN A 187 -16.84 -7.34 -6.74
C GLN A 187 -17.63 -8.14 -5.70
N GLY A 188 -17.74 -9.47 -5.88
CA GLY A 188 -18.52 -10.32 -5.00
C GLY A 188 -17.81 -10.76 -3.71
N ARG A 189 -16.47 -10.85 -3.70
CA ARG A 189 -15.71 -11.57 -2.65
C ARG A 189 -14.42 -10.89 -2.16
N ALA A 190 -13.99 -9.76 -2.70
CA ALA A 190 -12.73 -9.14 -2.28
C ALA A 190 -12.69 -8.78 -0.78
N GLU A 191 -13.78 -8.27 -0.22
CA GLU A 191 -13.89 -7.99 1.22
C GLU A 191 -13.69 -9.24 2.08
N HIS A 192 -14.30 -10.36 1.67
CA HIS A 192 -14.12 -11.63 2.36
C HIS A 192 -12.67 -12.13 2.26
N CYS A 193 -12.07 -12.05 1.07
CA CYS A 193 -10.67 -12.42 0.85
C CYS A 193 -9.74 -11.57 1.71
N TRP A 194 -9.95 -10.25 1.73
CA TRP A 194 -9.20 -9.31 2.56
C TRP A 194 -9.24 -9.71 4.04
N ARG A 195 -10.43 -9.91 4.61
CA ARG A 195 -10.60 -10.32 6.01
C ARG A 195 -9.91 -11.66 6.31
N LYS A 196 -10.04 -12.65 5.43
CA LYS A 196 -9.41 -13.97 5.62
C LYS A 196 -7.88 -13.90 5.54
N ILE A 197 -7.33 -13.11 4.63
CA ILE A 197 -5.89 -12.92 4.52
C ILE A 197 -5.34 -12.09 5.69
N CYS A 198 -6.06 -11.05 6.15
CA CYS A 198 -5.69 -10.31 7.35
C CYS A 198 -5.63 -11.19 8.60
N ALA A 199 -6.54 -12.16 8.75
CA ALA A 199 -6.52 -13.10 9.86
C ALA A 199 -5.22 -13.93 9.94
N LEU A 200 -4.58 -14.22 8.79
CA LEU A 200 -3.32 -14.96 8.73
C LEU A 200 -2.13 -14.19 9.31
N LEU A 201 -2.26 -12.87 9.51
CA LEU A 201 -1.19 -12.07 10.12
C LEU A 201 -0.94 -12.45 11.59
N ASN A 202 -1.87 -13.12 12.27
CA ASN A 202 -1.70 -13.47 13.69
C ASN A 202 -0.97 -14.79 13.93
N GLU A 203 -0.92 -15.71 12.96
CA GLU A 203 -0.66 -17.13 13.22
C GLU A 203 0.49 -17.74 12.38
N THR A 204 1.22 -16.94 11.59
CA THR A 204 2.10 -17.48 10.55
C THR A 204 3.58 -17.10 10.73
N ASP A 205 4.46 -17.91 10.15
CA ASP A 205 5.91 -17.68 10.14
C ASP A 205 6.31 -16.52 9.19
N ILE A 206 7.55 -16.03 9.31
CA ILE A 206 8.04 -14.88 8.56
C ILE A 206 7.92 -15.04 7.04
N MET A 207 8.16 -16.23 6.48
CA MET A 207 8.10 -16.44 5.04
C MET A 207 6.66 -16.42 4.54
N THR A 208 5.75 -17.05 5.29
CA THR A 208 4.31 -16.97 5.02
C THR A 208 3.78 -15.54 5.17
N LEU A 209 4.17 -14.82 6.22
CA LEU A 209 3.78 -13.42 6.43
C LEU A 209 4.19 -12.52 5.25
N LYS A 210 5.37 -12.73 4.64
CA LYS A 210 5.77 -12.00 3.42
C LYS A 210 4.79 -12.24 2.27
N VAL A 211 4.32 -13.47 2.09
CA VAL A 211 3.32 -13.81 1.07
C VAL A 211 1.97 -13.19 1.41
N VAL A 212 1.56 -13.22 2.68
CA VAL A 212 0.33 -12.58 3.18
C VAL A 212 0.33 -11.08 2.86
N TYR A 213 1.40 -10.36 3.23
CA TYR A 213 1.54 -8.93 2.91
C TYR A 213 1.54 -8.66 1.41
N CYS A 214 2.21 -9.50 0.60
CA CYS A 214 2.18 -9.39 -0.85
C CYS A 214 0.76 -9.59 -1.42
N GLY A 215 0.01 -10.55 -0.89
CA GLY A 215 -1.40 -10.78 -1.23
C GLY A 215 -2.26 -9.56 -0.94
N LEU A 216 -2.14 -8.98 0.26
CA LEU A 216 -2.86 -7.76 0.64
C LEU A 216 -2.50 -6.58 -0.27
N CYS A 217 -1.21 -6.34 -0.55
CA CYS A 217 -0.77 -5.28 -1.48
C CYS A 217 -1.34 -5.45 -2.89
N ASN A 218 -1.59 -6.69 -3.32
CA ASN A 218 -2.13 -6.97 -4.63
C ASN A 218 -3.65 -6.80 -4.67
N ILE A 219 -4.35 -7.28 -3.64
CA ILE A 219 -5.80 -7.07 -3.50
C ILE A 219 -6.11 -5.58 -3.34
N SER A 220 -5.28 -4.82 -2.63
CA SER A 220 -5.49 -3.37 -2.45
C SER A 220 -5.47 -2.56 -3.76
N LYS A 221 -4.97 -3.13 -4.86
CA LYS A 221 -5.00 -2.49 -6.19
C LYS A 221 -6.39 -2.53 -6.82
N VAL A 222 -7.21 -3.51 -6.43
CA VAL A 222 -8.56 -3.75 -6.99
C VAL A 222 -9.67 -3.56 -5.95
N TYR A 223 -9.33 -3.51 -4.66
CA TYR A 223 -10.27 -3.34 -3.55
C TYR A 223 -9.75 -2.32 -2.54
N THR A 224 -10.52 -1.26 -2.29
CA THR A 224 -10.15 -0.13 -1.43
C THR A 224 -10.88 -0.08 -0.09
N GLY A 225 -11.87 -0.95 0.15
CA GLY A 225 -12.72 -0.93 1.35
C GLY A 225 -12.14 -1.68 2.56
N GLY A 226 -10.90 -2.16 2.48
CA GLY A 226 -10.32 -3.02 3.50
C GLY A 226 -9.76 -2.25 4.69
N GLU A 227 -10.22 -2.57 5.90
CA GLU A 227 -9.64 -2.07 7.15
C GLU A 227 -8.27 -2.72 7.41
N LEU A 228 -7.32 -1.92 7.90
CA LEU A 228 -5.98 -2.38 8.23
C LEU A 228 -5.92 -2.96 9.65
N PRO A 229 -5.35 -4.16 9.84
CA PRO A 229 -5.13 -4.71 11.16
C PRO A 229 -3.91 -4.05 11.81
N ILE A 230 -4.13 -2.92 12.48
CA ILE A 230 -3.06 -2.07 13.05
C ILE A 230 -2.19 -2.82 14.07
N ASP A 231 -2.79 -3.68 14.89
CA ASP A 231 -2.08 -4.43 15.94
C ASP A 231 -0.99 -5.37 15.37
N PRO A 232 -1.31 -6.29 14.44
CA PRO A 232 -0.28 -7.09 13.75
C PRO A 232 0.74 -6.24 13.00
N ILE A 233 0.31 -5.18 12.32
CA ILE A 233 1.20 -4.27 11.59
C ILE A 233 2.25 -3.67 12.53
N ARG A 234 1.82 -3.15 13.69
CA ARG A 234 2.69 -2.58 14.71
C ARG A 234 3.68 -3.60 15.24
N ALA A 235 3.24 -4.83 15.51
CA ALA A 235 4.12 -5.90 15.95
C ALA A 235 5.16 -6.27 14.88
N HIS A 236 4.74 -6.42 13.62
CA HIS A 236 5.59 -6.84 12.52
C HIS A 236 6.58 -5.77 12.05
N LEU A 237 6.28 -4.48 12.21
CA LEU A 237 7.27 -3.42 11.95
C LEU A 237 8.51 -3.49 12.86
N ARG A 238 8.40 -4.15 14.01
CA ARG A 238 9.55 -4.42 14.90
C ARG A 238 10.42 -5.58 14.41
N VAL A 239 9.92 -6.38 13.47
CA VAL A 239 10.64 -7.51 12.87
C VAL A 239 11.30 -7.05 11.56
N LYS A 240 12.64 -7.01 11.55
CA LYS A 240 13.43 -6.47 10.43
C LYS A 240 13.04 -7.06 9.07
N ASP A 241 12.82 -8.37 9.00
CA ASP A 241 12.49 -9.07 7.74
C ASP A 241 11.08 -8.77 7.20
N LEU A 242 10.20 -8.21 8.05
CA LEU A 242 8.82 -7.86 7.70
C LEU A 242 8.62 -6.37 7.47
N GLN A 243 9.56 -5.51 7.88
CA GLN A 243 9.47 -4.05 7.71
C GLN A 243 9.12 -3.65 6.27
N ARG A 244 9.89 -4.10 5.28
CA ARG A 244 9.68 -3.72 3.88
C ARG A 244 8.32 -4.19 3.32
N PRO A 245 7.89 -5.45 3.52
CA PRO A 245 6.52 -5.87 3.18
C PRO A 245 5.44 -5.02 3.84
N VAL A 246 5.55 -4.76 5.14
CA VAL A 246 4.55 -3.99 5.90
C VAL A 246 4.49 -2.55 5.41
N LEU A 247 5.64 -1.88 5.24
CA LEU A 247 5.71 -0.51 4.71
C LEU A 247 5.14 -0.43 3.29
N THR A 248 5.35 -1.46 2.46
CA THR A 248 4.77 -1.50 1.11
C THR A 248 3.25 -1.58 1.17
N LEU A 249 2.68 -2.36 2.10
CA LEU A 249 1.23 -2.37 2.33
C LEU A 249 0.72 -1.00 2.78
N LEU A 250 1.37 -0.36 3.75
CA LEU A 250 0.97 0.95 4.26
C LEU A 250 1.09 2.08 3.22
N ILE A 251 1.96 1.92 2.22
CA ILE A 251 2.00 2.82 1.07
C ILE A 251 0.81 2.57 0.15
N SER A 252 0.42 1.31 -0.06
CA SER A 252 -0.69 0.93 -0.93
C SER A 252 -2.06 1.24 -0.31
N VAL A 253 -2.20 1.05 1.00
CA VAL A 253 -3.39 1.34 1.80
C VAL A 253 -2.94 2.31 2.89
N PRO A 254 -3.13 3.63 2.67
CA PRO A 254 -2.67 4.62 3.63
C PRO A 254 -3.45 4.54 4.95
N LEU A 255 -2.78 4.97 6.02
CA LEU A 255 -3.39 5.16 7.33
C LEU A 255 -4.40 6.31 7.27
N HIS A 256 -5.61 6.08 7.76
CA HIS A 256 -6.72 7.03 7.75
C HIS A 256 -7.54 6.95 9.04
N GLY A 257 -8.14 8.07 9.44
CA GLY A 257 -9.02 8.17 10.60
C GLY A 257 -8.34 8.01 11.96
N GLU A 258 -9.15 8.14 13.01
CA GLU A 258 -8.69 8.10 14.41
C GLU A 258 -8.07 6.75 14.80
N GLU A 259 -8.56 5.64 14.23
CA GLU A 259 -8.05 4.29 14.51
C GLU A 259 -6.57 4.11 14.11
N SER A 260 -6.11 4.93 13.16
CA SER A 260 -4.71 4.93 12.71
C SER A 260 -3.80 5.82 13.57
N CYS A 261 -4.36 6.62 14.49
CA CYS A 261 -3.61 7.53 15.36
C CYS A 261 -3.03 6.78 16.57
N ASP A 262 -2.18 5.78 16.30
CA ASP A 262 -1.48 5.00 17.32
C ASP A 262 -0.07 5.56 17.55
N ARG A 263 0.18 6.11 18.74
CA ARG A 263 1.46 6.73 19.08
C ARG A 263 2.65 5.75 19.03
N PRO A 264 2.54 4.50 19.52
CA PRO A 264 3.59 3.50 19.35
C PRO A 264 3.93 3.18 17.88
N LEU A 265 2.93 3.13 17.00
CA LEU A 265 3.10 2.95 15.57
C LEU A 265 3.84 4.15 14.97
N LEU A 266 3.40 5.38 15.28
CA LEU A 266 4.07 6.60 14.83
C LEU A 266 5.53 6.64 15.26
N GLN A 267 5.84 6.34 16.53
CA GLN A 267 7.22 6.26 17.02
C GLN A 267 8.05 5.26 16.22
N THR A 268 7.48 4.09 15.92
CA THR A 268 8.14 3.05 15.12
C THR A 268 8.40 3.54 13.70
N LEU A 269 7.40 4.14 13.05
CA LEU A 269 7.53 4.71 11.70
C LEU A 269 8.56 5.83 11.66
N CYS A 270 8.52 6.82 12.56
CA CYS A 270 9.52 7.88 12.63
C CYS A 270 10.94 7.33 12.81
N SER A 271 11.11 6.32 13.68
CA SER A 271 12.41 5.67 13.87
C SER A 271 12.90 4.93 12.63
N LEU A 272 11.99 4.39 11.81
CA LEU A 272 12.31 3.73 10.55
C LEU A 272 12.62 4.74 9.45
N SER A 273 11.89 5.86 9.41
CA SER A 273 12.05 6.95 8.45
C SER A 273 13.43 7.59 8.46
N GLU A 274 14.16 7.53 9.58
CA GLU A 274 15.55 7.97 9.66
C GLU A 274 16.50 7.17 8.73
N ARG A 275 16.09 5.98 8.26
CA ARG A 275 16.92 5.09 7.43
C ARG A 275 16.21 4.46 6.22
N ASP A 276 14.89 4.52 6.16
CA ASP A 276 14.07 3.89 5.12
C ASP A 276 13.12 4.92 4.50
N ASP A 277 13.32 5.20 3.21
CA ASP A 277 12.53 6.14 2.44
C ASP A 277 11.04 5.75 2.37
N LYS A 278 10.74 4.45 2.38
CA LYS A 278 9.35 3.96 2.39
C LYS A 278 8.63 4.34 3.68
N ALA A 279 9.32 4.33 4.81
CA ALA A 279 8.70 4.74 6.07
C ALA A 279 8.34 6.23 6.04
N THR A 280 9.19 7.08 5.47
CA THR A 280 8.84 8.48 5.23
C THR A 280 7.66 8.62 4.26
N MET A 281 7.64 7.85 3.17
CA MET A 281 6.50 7.85 2.25
C MET A 281 5.18 7.45 2.92
N VAL A 282 5.21 6.50 3.87
CA VAL A 282 4.03 6.15 4.68
C VAL A 282 3.54 7.36 5.46
N LEU A 283 4.43 8.05 6.19
CA LEU A 283 4.07 9.25 6.95
C LEU A 283 3.52 10.35 6.05
N MET A 284 4.13 10.57 4.88
CA MET A 284 3.66 11.57 3.92
C MET A 284 2.27 11.23 3.38
N LYS A 285 2.00 9.97 3.02
CA LYS A 285 0.68 9.55 2.57
C LYS A 285 -0.37 9.67 3.67
N ALA A 286 -0.04 9.21 4.88
CA ALA A 286 -0.91 9.32 6.04
C ALA A 286 -1.25 10.78 6.37
N SER A 287 -0.27 11.69 6.29
CA SER A 287 -0.47 13.14 6.48
C SER A 287 -1.38 13.80 5.44
N SER A 288 -1.84 13.06 4.43
CA SER A 288 -2.88 13.58 3.54
C SER A 288 -4.26 13.64 4.18
N ASP A 289 -4.46 12.87 5.25
CA ASP A 289 -5.62 12.88 6.12
C ASP A 289 -5.51 14.00 7.18
N PRO A 290 -6.53 14.86 7.37
CA PRO A 290 -6.47 15.95 8.35
C PRO A 290 -6.29 15.47 9.79
N VAL A 291 -6.90 14.36 10.18
CA VAL A 291 -6.83 13.81 11.55
C VAL A 291 -5.42 13.33 11.84
N PHE A 292 -4.82 12.58 10.90
CA PHE A 292 -3.44 12.13 11.05
C PHE A 292 -2.42 13.30 10.98
N ALA A 293 -2.69 14.32 10.18
CA ALA A 293 -1.85 15.52 10.13
C ALA A 293 -1.85 16.29 11.46
N ASP A 294 -3.01 16.44 12.09
CA ASP A 294 -3.13 17.03 13.44
C ASP A 294 -2.35 16.19 14.46
N PHE A 295 -2.52 14.86 14.43
CA PHE A 295 -1.76 13.93 15.27
C PHE A 295 -0.23 14.04 15.09
N LEU A 296 0.26 14.31 13.87
CA LEU A 296 1.67 14.58 13.61
C LEU A 296 2.14 15.90 14.24
N VAL A 297 1.30 16.93 14.27
CA VAL A 297 1.61 18.22 14.91
C VAL A 297 1.72 18.06 16.42
N GLU A 298 0.77 17.36 17.05
CA GLU A 298 0.81 17.05 18.49
C GLU A 298 2.07 16.26 18.89
N ASN A 299 2.63 15.51 17.94
CA ASN A 299 3.82 14.68 18.13
C ASN A 299 5.05 15.21 17.35
N ALA A 300 5.13 16.52 17.09
CA ALA A 300 6.21 17.14 16.31
C ALA A 300 7.62 16.71 16.75
N LYS A 301 7.86 16.58 18.06
CA LYS A 301 9.13 16.11 18.65
C LYS A 301 9.63 14.75 18.15
N LEU A 302 8.76 13.92 17.59
CA LEU A 302 9.14 12.60 17.09
C LEU A 302 9.82 12.65 15.72
N TRP A 303 9.60 13.72 14.94
CA TRP A 303 9.91 13.73 13.52
C TRP A 303 10.43 15.07 12.98
N LEU A 304 9.95 16.21 13.48
CA LEU A 304 10.15 17.52 12.86
C LEU A 304 11.63 17.96 12.86
N GLY A 305 12.31 17.77 13.98
CA GLY A 305 13.74 18.07 14.14
C GLY A 305 14.70 16.96 13.68
N LYS A 306 14.21 15.96 12.92
CA LYS A 306 15.01 14.81 12.48
C LYS A 306 15.24 14.82 10.98
N GLU A 307 16.23 14.06 10.51
CA GLU A 307 16.47 13.82 9.09
C GLU A 307 15.79 12.51 8.66
N LEU A 308 14.69 12.60 7.89
CA LEU A 308 13.80 11.47 7.60
C LEU A 308 13.71 11.06 6.12
N PRO A 309 14.66 10.30 5.55
CA PRO A 309 16.01 10.06 6.04
C PRO A 309 16.95 11.24 5.73
N THR A 310 16.45 12.24 5.00
CA THR A 310 17.19 13.47 4.70
C THR A 310 16.40 14.69 5.16
N PRO A 311 17.07 15.84 5.33
CA PRO A 311 16.39 17.11 5.59
C PRO A 311 15.33 17.46 4.54
N ILE A 312 15.58 17.16 3.26
CA ILE A 312 14.65 17.42 2.16
C ILE A 312 13.37 16.60 2.29
N GLU A 313 13.48 15.32 2.65
CA GLU A 313 12.31 14.46 2.86
C GLU A 313 11.52 14.88 4.11
N THR A 314 12.21 15.36 5.14
CA THR A 314 11.56 15.98 6.31
C THR A 314 10.80 17.23 5.93
N LEU A 315 11.38 18.09 5.08
CA LEU A 315 10.70 19.26 4.51
C LEU A 315 9.46 18.84 3.70
N ARG A 316 9.52 17.76 2.93
CA ARG A 316 8.36 17.27 2.16
C ARG A 316 7.23 16.81 3.08
N LEU A 317 7.53 16.03 4.13
CA LEU A 317 6.54 15.67 5.15
C LEU A 317 5.97 16.91 5.84
N PHE A 318 6.82 17.87 6.22
CA PHE A 318 6.39 19.13 6.79
C PHE A 318 5.43 19.86 5.85
N LEU A 319 5.73 19.97 4.56
CA LEU A 319 4.84 20.62 3.60
C LEU A 319 3.51 19.88 3.41
N SER A 320 3.50 18.55 3.53
CA SER A 320 2.28 17.74 3.51
C SER A 320 1.37 18.03 4.70
N VAL A 321 1.92 18.32 5.88
CA VAL A 321 1.16 18.79 7.06
C VAL A 321 0.80 20.27 6.94
N PHE A 322 1.75 21.11 6.53
CA PHE A 322 1.60 22.58 6.44
C PHE A 322 0.59 23.05 5.38
N LYS A 323 0.12 22.14 4.51
CA LYS A 323 -0.96 22.43 3.55
C LYS A 323 -2.26 22.79 4.28
N PHE A 324 -2.53 22.22 5.46
CA PHE A 324 -3.69 22.52 6.30
C PHE A 324 -3.47 23.85 7.02
N LYS A 325 -4.34 24.84 6.77
CA LYS A 325 -4.14 26.22 7.24
C LYS A 325 -4.25 26.31 8.75
N GLU A 326 -5.16 25.53 9.30
CA GLU A 326 -5.56 25.45 10.70
C GLU A 326 -4.39 24.94 11.58
N LEU A 327 -3.49 24.13 11.00
CA LEU A 327 -2.36 23.53 11.71
C LEU A 327 -1.08 24.37 11.69
N ARG A 328 -1.01 25.40 10.83
CA ARG A 328 0.24 26.16 10.59
C ARG A 328 0.74 26.89 11.82
N GLN A 329 -0.19 27.48 12.57
CA GLN A 329 0.17 28.22 13.77
C GLN A 329 0.62 27.27 14.87
N THR A 330 -0.14 26.20 15.10
CA THR A 330 0.17 25.16 16.09
C THR A 330 1.55 24.54 15.88
N ILE A 331 1.91 24.19 14.64
CA ILE A 331 3.25 23.63 14.37
C ILE A 331 4.37 24.66 14.53
N ALA A 332 4.10 25.95 14.24
CA ALA A 332 5.09 27.02 14.37
C ALA A 332 5.39 27.42 15.83
N GLU A 333 4.48 27.08 16.74
CA GLU A 333 4.66 27.25 18.19
C GLU A 333 5.51 26.12 18.81
N SER A 334 5.75 25.04 18.07
CA SER A 334 6.62 23.96 18.52
C SER A 334 8.09 24.41 18.60
N PRO A 335 8.83 24.11 19.68
CA PRO A 335 10.27 24.35 19.74
C PRO A 335 11.06 23.67 18.60
N ASP A 336 10.61 22.48 18.17
CA ASP A 336 11.23 21.71 17.10
C ASP A 336 11.12 22.40 15.73
N PHE A 337 10.18 23.34 15.56
CA PHE A 337 10.03 24.11 14.33
C PHE A 337 11.27 24.94 14.01
N TYR A 338 11.85 25.59 15.02
CA TYR A 338 13.01 26.47 14.80
C TYR A 338 14.27 25.67 14.45
N GLU A 339 14.48 24.52 15.11
CA GLU A 339 15.58 23.60 14.78
C GLU A 339 15.39 23.00 13.38
N PHE A 340 14.16 22.66 13.01
CA PHE A 340 13.81 22.24 11.65
C PHE A 340 14.19 23.30 10.60
N LEU A 341 13.77 24.56 10.78
CA LEU A 341 14.09 25.62 9.81
C LEU A 341 15.60 25.81 9.63
N LYS A 342 16.36 25.71 10.73
CA LYS A 342 17.81 25.79 10.72
C LYS A 342 18.45 24.59 10.01
N MET A 343 17.96 23.38 10.25
CA MET A 343 18.38 22.17 9.56
C MET A 343 18.21 22.30 8.03
N ILE A 344 17.07 22.80 7.56
CA ILE A 344 16.81 23.02 6.13
C ILE A 344 17.71 24.11 5.54
N THR A 345 18.00 25.17 6.32
CA THR A 345 18.87 26.27 5.89
C THR A 345 20.30 25.78 5.57
N ASN A 346 20.78 24.78 6.31
CA ASN A 346 22.13 24.24 6.15
C ASN A 346 22.32 23.34 4.91
N GLN A 347 21.28 23.12 4.10
CA GLN A 347 21.35 22.26 2.90
C GLN A 347 21.97 22.94 1.66
N GLU A 348 22.55 24.13 1.81
CA GLU A 348 23.25 24.90 0.75
C GLU A 348 22.47 25.04 -0.58
N ASN A 349 21.14 25.08 -0.52
CA ASN A 349 20.28 25.17 -1.71
C ASN A 349 19.48 26.48 -1.71
N GLY A 350 19.69 27.33 -2.72
CA GLY A 350 18.98 28.61 -2.85
C GLY A 350 17.46 28.48 -2.93
N ASN A 351 16.93 27.36 -3.44
CA ASN A 351 15.50 27.10 -3.46
C ASN A 351 14.93 26.88 -2.05
N SER A 352 15.74 26.36 -1.13
CA SER A 352 15.35 26.20 0.27
C SER A 352 15.06 27.53 0.94
N LEU A 353 15.86 28.58 0.67
CA LEU A 353 15.64 29.90 1.26
C LEU A 353 14.30 30.52 0.83
N SER A 354 13.94 30.38 -0.45
CA SER A 354 12.65 30.85 -0.97
C SER A 354 11.47 30.12 -0.31
N MET A 355 11.58 28.79 -0.13
CA MET A 355 10.56 27.99 0.56
C MET A 355 10.43 28.39 2.03
N LEU A 356 11.54 28.53 2.75
CA LEU A 356 11.55 28.92 4.17
C LEU A 356 10.97 30.33 4.35
N CYS A 357 11.31 31.29 3.49
CA CYS A 357 10.68 32.60 3.47
C CYS A 357 9.15 32.49 3.29
N THR A 358 8.70 31.64 2.36
CA THR A 358 7.27 31.41 2.13
C THR A 358 6.58 30.77 3.34
N ILE A 359 7.24 29.84 4.04
CA ILE A 359 6.71 29.21 5.26
C ILE A 359 6.51 30.25 6.36
N ILE A 360 7.53 31.07 6.65
CA ILE A 360 7.48 32.13 7.66
C ILE A 360 6.40 33.17 7.35
N ARG A 361 6.21 33.51 6.07
CA ARG A 361 5.16 34.47 5.65
C ARG A 361 3.74 33.91 5.72
N ARG A 362 3.57 32.61 6.00
CA ARG A 362 2.26 31.93 6.06
C ARG A 362 1.80 31.61 7.48
N ILE A 363 2.57 31.99 8.49
CA ILE A 363 2.22 31.88 9.91
C ILE A 363 1.93 33.26 10.48
N GLU A 364 1.21 33.31 11.60
CA GLU A 364 0.93 34.57 12.29
C GLU A 364 2.14 34.94 13.14
N LEU A 365 2.92 35.90 12.65
CA LEU A 365 4.12 36.35 13.33
C LEU A 365 3.80 37.32 14.46
N ASN A 366 4.53 37.15 15.56
CA ASN A 366 4.52 38.06 16.70
C ASN A 366 5.97 38.25 17.21
N GLU A 367 6.16 39.16 18.18
CA GLU A 367 7.48 39.47 18.72
C GLU A 367 8.19 38.24 19.31
N GLN A 368 7.44 37.34 19.97
CA GLN A 368 7.98 36.12 20.57
C GLN A 368 8.52 35.16 19.51
N ILE A 369 7.78 34.94 18.43
CA ILE A 369 8.21 34.09 17.31
C ILE A 369 9.47 34.68 16.68
N ILE A 370 9.55 36.01 16.49
CA ILE A 370 10.75 36.65 15.94
C ILE A 370 11.95 36.49 16.88
N SER A 371 11.76 36.63 18.20
CA SER A 371 12.80 36.34 19.18
C SER A 371 13.28 34.90 19.06
N ASN A 372 12.36 33.93 19.02
CA ASN A 372 12.71 32.51 18.90
C ASN A 372 13.47 32.20 17.59
N LEU A 373 13.09 32.84 16.47
CA LEU A 373 13.79 32.72 15.18
C LEU A 373 15.22 33.28 15.25
N SER A 374 15.44 34.35 16.02
CA SER A 374 16.78 34.91 16.26
C SER A 374 17.60 34.07 17.25
N ASP A 375 16.98 33.62 18.34
CA ASP A 375 17.63 32.91 19.45
C ASP A 375 18.04 31.48 19.09
N SER A 376 17.23 30.78 18.28
CA SER A 376 17.60 29.49 17.67
C SER A 376 18.80 29.60 16.71
N GLY A 377 19.11 30.83 16.28
CA GLY A 377 20.14 31.12 15.28
C GLY A 377 19.68 30.90 13.84
N PHE A 378 18.40 30.61 13.60
CA PHE A 378 17.84 30.46 12.26
C PHE A 378 18.04 31.72 11.42
N LEU A 379 17.64 32.90 11.90
CA LEU A 379 17.78 34.15 11.12
C LEU A 379 19.24 34.41 10.72
N ARG A 380 20.17 34.18 11.64
CA ARG A 380 21.61 34.32 11.37
C ARG A 380 22.07 33.37 10.26
N ALA A 381 21.67 32.10 10.33
CA ALA A 381 22.02 31.11 9.31
C ALA A 381 21.38 31.44 7.95
N PHE A 382 20.11 31.83 7.96
CA PHE A 382 19.33 32.15 6.76
C PHE A 382 19.96 33.32 6.00
N PHE A 383 20.27 34.41 6.71
CA PHE A 383 20.86 35.60 6.11
C PHE A 383 22.31 35.40 5.68
N ALA A 384 23.10 34.64 6.43
CA ALA A 384 24.45 34.26 6.02
C ALA A 384 24.43 33.44 4.73
N MET A 385 23.58 32.40 4.67
CA MET A 385 23.41 31.57 3.48
C MET A 385 22.95 32.39 2.26
N ALA A 386 22.06 33.36 2.46
CA ALA A 386 21.63 34.25 1.38
C ALA A 386 22.77 35.14 0.85
N ALA A 387 23.65 35.60 1.75
CA ALA A 387 24.85 36.36 1.39
C ALA A 387 25.86 35.50 0.62
N ASP A 388 26.08 34.27 1.09
CA ASP A 388 27.07 33.34 0.54
C ASP A 388 26.68 32.86 -0.86
N LEU A 389 25.40 32.52 -1.07
CA LEU A 389 24.90 32.12 -2.39
C LEU A 389 24.93 33.27 -3.41
N ASN A 390 24.68 34.51 -2.95
CA ASN A 390 24.75 35.74 -3.74
C ASN A 390 23.94 35.74 -5.07
N THR A 391 22.93 34.87 -5.19
CA THR A 391 22.04 34.80 -6.36
C THR A 391 20.87 35.77 -6.23
N THR A 392 20.29 36.23 -7.35
CA THR A 392 19.09 37.08 -7.35
C THR A 392 17.96 36.48 -6.52
N THR A 393 17.72 35.17 -6.64
CA THR A 393 16.68 34.47 -5.87
C THR A 393 16.96 34.48 -4.36
N SER A 394 18.21 34.24 -3.95
CA SER A 394 18.60 34.27 -2.53
C SER A 394 18.53 35.68 -1.93
N LYS A 395 19.02 36.69 -2.65
CA LYS A 395 18.93 38.12 -2.28
C LYS A 395 17.45 38.54 -2.14
N HIS A 396 16.62 38.22 -3.12
CA HIS A 396 15.19 38.52 -3.07
C HIS A 396 14.48 37.84 -1.89
N SER A 397 14.80 36.57 -1.60
CA SER A 397 14.24 35.86 -0.44
C SER A 397 14.65 36.50 0.89
N ALA A 398 15.89 36.99 1.00
CA ALA A 398 16.36 37.73 2.17
C ALA A 398 15.65 39.08 2.34
N LEU A 399 15.48 39.84 1.25
CA LEU A 399 14.73 41.10 1.27
C LEU A 399 13.27 40.90 1.70
N LEU A 400 12.60 39.87 1.18
CA LEU A 400 11.23 39.54 1.56
C LEU A 400 11.11 39.08 3.02
N MET A 401 12.06 38.28 3.50
CA MET A 401 12.11 37.88 4.90
C MET A 401 12.25 39.10 5.79
N LEU A 402 13.20 40.01 5.46
CA LEU A 402 13.41 41.25 6.20
C LEU A 402 12.16 42.12 6.25
N ASP A 403 11.57 42.44 5.09
CA ASP A 403 10.32 43.22 5.00
C ASP A 403 9.21 42.64 5.88
N THR A 404 9.12 41.31 5.94
CA THR A 404 8.10 40.63 6.73
C THR A 404 8.36 40.80 8.23
N ILE A 405 9.56 40.48 8.70
CA ILE A 405 9.87 40.46 10.15
C ILE A 405 10.11 41.86 10.71
N SER A 406 10.64 42.80 9.92
CA SER A 406 10.94 44.17 10.35
C SER A 406 9.70 44.98 10.68
N ARG A 407 8.54 44.64 10.13
CA ARG A 407 7.26 45.32 10.44
C ARG A 407 6.73 45.00 11.83
N ILE A 408 7.31 44.01 12.51
CA ILE A 408 6.81 43.46 13.77
C ILE A 408 7.81 43.71 14.89
N ALA A 409 9.07 43.30 14.72
CA ALA A 409 10.07 43.43 15.77
C ALA A 409 11.49 43.63 15.23
N TYR A 410 12.33 44.25 16.06
CA TYR A 410 13.77 44.36 15.79
C TYR A 410 14.48 43.04 16.02
N SER A 411 15.34 42.63 15.07
CA SER A 411 16.30 41.54 15.26
C SER A 411 17.74 42.03 15.10
N ARG A 412 18.66 41.50 15.91
CA ARG A 412 20.09 41.88 15.87
C ARG A 412 20.74 41.63 14.51
N GLU A 413 20.23 40.68 13.75
CA GLU A 413 20.69 40.32 12.41
C GLU A 413 20.48 41.44 11.38
N PHE A 414 19.53 42.36 11.60
CA PHE A 414 19.23 43.45 10.66
C PHE A 414 20.45 44.33 10.37
N MET A 415 21.33 44.51 11.36
CA MET A 415 22.54 45.31 11.21
C MET A 415 23.48 44.77 10.14
N LYS A 416 23.63 43.44 10.05
CA LYS A 416 24.45 42.80 9.03
C LYS A 416 23.80 42.89 7.66
N MET A 417 22.47 42.90 7.63
CA MET A 417 21.71 43.03 6.39
C MET A 417 21.75 44.43 5.80
N CYS A 418 22.03 45.47 6.60
CA CYS A 418 22.30 46.81 6.08
C CYS A 418 23.48 46.84 5.08
N ASP A 419 24.50 46.00 5.29
CA ASP A 419 25.62 45.86 4.35
C ASP A 419 25.12 45.29 3.01
N MET A 420 24.45 44.15 3.04
CA MET A 420 23.90 43.50 1.84
C MET A 420 22.92 44.41 1.08
N ILE A 421 22.02 45.08 1.78
CA ILE A 421 21.05 46.00 1.17
C ILE A 421 21.75 47.14 0.45
N ASN A 422 22.74 47.75 1.11
CA ASN A 422 23.54 48.82 0.51
C ASN A 422 24.23 48.33 -0.78
N ASP A 423 24.79 47.13 -0.77
CA ASP A 423 25.46 46.56 -1.93
C ASP A 423 24.48 46.31 -3.08
N ILE A 424 23.30 45.75 -2.80
CA ILE A 424 22.24 45.54 -3.81
C ILE A 424 21.79 46.87 -4.44
N ILE A 425 21.62 47.93 -3.65
CA ILE A 425 21.20 49.25 -4.16
C ILE A 425 22.30 49.88 -5.01
N ASN A 426 23.57 49.67 -4.65
CA ASN A 426 24.72 50.18 -5.40
C ASN A 426 24.95 49.42 -6.72
N GLU A 427 24.66 48.11 -6.76
CA GLU A 427 24.76 47.27 -7.97
C GLU A 427 23.80 47.72 -9.09
N ARG A 428 22.73 48.47 -8.78
CA ARG A 428 21.69 48.93 -9.73
C ARG A 428 21.05 47.80 -10.57
N GLY A 429 20.85 46.64 -9.95
CA GLY A 429 20.18 45.49 -10.57
C GLY A 429 18.65 45.51 -10.41
N GLU A 430 18.01 44.40 -10.79
CA GLU A 430 16.56 44.19 -10.72
C GLU A 430 15.96 44.29 -9.31
N LEU A 431 16.77 44.10 -8.27
CA LEU A 431 16.34 44.13 -6.88
C LEU A 431 16.44 45.52 -6.22
N THR A 432 16.93 46.53 -6.95
CA THR A 432 17.20 47.86 -6.40
C THR A 432 15.97 48.50 -5.76
N GLU A 433 14.83 48.47 -6.46
CA GLU A 433 13.57 49.02 -5.96
C GLU A 433 13.16 48.37 -4.63
N VAL A 434 13.15 47.03 -4.59
CA VAL A 434 12.77 46.26 -3.40
C VAL A 434 13.73 46.54 -2.24
N ALA A 435 15.04 46.60 -2.52
CA ALA A 435 16.06 46.88 -1.52
C ALA A 435 15.91 48.27 -0.91
N ILE A 436 15.59 49.31 -1.71
CA ILE A 436 15.31 50.66 -1.21
C ILE A 436 14.09 50.65 -0.28
N LEU A 437 13.01 49.95 -0.64
CA LEU A 437 11.81 49.86 0.18
C LEU A 437 12.06 49.16 1.52
N VAL A 438 12.83 48.07 1.50
CA VAL A 438 13.25 47.35 2.71
C VAL A 438 14.16 48.24 3.58
N ALA A 439 15.08 48.99 2.96
CA ALA A 439 15.93 49.93 3.66
C ALA A 439 15.11 51.00 4.38
N ALA A 440 14.06 51.51 3.74
CA ALA A 440 13.15 52.51 4.32
C ALA A 440 12.43 51.94 5.55
N GLU A 441 11.94 50.69 5.44
CA GLU A 441 11.29 50.00 6.56
C GLU A 441 12.25 49.78 7.74
N LEU A 442 13.50 49.40 7.47
CA LEU A 442 14.51 49.22 8.51
C LEU A 442 14.90 50.52 9.21
N CYS A 443 14.75 51.69 8.57
CA CYS A 443 15.03 52.99 9.20
C CYS A 443 14.09 53.32 10.38
N THR A 444 12.96 52.61 10.53
CA THR A 444 12.13 52.67 11.75
C THR A 444 12.92 52.29 13.01
N TYR A 445 14.00 51.51 12.85
CA TYR A 445 14.93 51.15 13.92
C TYR A 445 16.17 52.04 13.89
N LYS A 446 16.38 52.81 14.96
CA LYS A 446 17.48 53.79 15.07
C LYS A 446 18.87 53.23 14.77
N LYS A 447 19.13 51.97 15.12
CA LYS A 447 20.40 51.30 14.84
C LYS A 447 20.66 51.11 13.34
N CYS A 448 19.62 50.74 12.58
CA CYS A 448 19.69 50.55 11.13
C CYS A 448 19.77 51.90 10.40
N GLU A 449 19.01 52.91 10.85
CA GLU A 449 19.10 54.29 10.34
C GLU A 449 20.54 54.81 10.42
N LEU A 450 21.17 54.67 11.60
CA LEU A 450 22.57 55.07 11.80
C LEU A 450 23.54 54.25 10.94
N ALA A 451 23.27 52.96 10.70
CA ALA A 451 24.09 52.13 9.82
C ALA A 451 24.06 52.63 8.37
N PHE A 452 22.87 52.97 7.86
CA PHE A 452 22.73 53.50 6.51
C PHE A 452 23.34 54.91 6.36
N LYS A 453 23.17 55.80 7.34
CA LYS A 453 23.84 57.12 7.36
C LYS A 453 25.36 57.00 7.35
N ARG A 454 25.93 56.06 8.12
CA ARG A 454 27.39 55.81 8.12
C ARG A 454 27.92 55.36 6.75
N LYS A 455 27.08 54.67 5.97
CA LYS A 455 27.39 54.25 4.60
C LYS A 455 27.09 55.31 3.55
N ARG A 456 26.59 56.49 3.95
CA ARG A 456 26.15 57.58 3.06
C ARG A 456 25.10 57.12 2.03
N LEU A 457 24.27 56.14 2.41
CA LEU A 457 23.23 55.62 1.53
C LEU A 457 22.16 56.70 1.25
N ASP A 458 21.92 57.61 2.19
CA ASP A 458 21.06 58.78 2.03
C ASP A 458 21.58 59.77 0.96
N GLU A 459 22.88 60.02 0.92
CA GLU A 459 23.49 60.83 -0.14
C GLU A 459 23.36 60.15 -1.50
N TYR A 460 23.60 58.84 -1.57
CA TYR A 460 23.47 58.08 -2.81
C TYR A 460 22.03 58.03 -3.31
N ILE A 461 21.05 57.77 -2.45
CA ILE A 461 19.63 57.67 -2.83
C ILE A 461 19.07 59.01 -3.35
N LYS A 462 19.58 60.16 -2.88
CA LYS A 462 19.24 61.47 -3.49
C LYS A 462 19.57 61.52 -4.98
N THR A 463 20.64 60.86 -5.40
CA THR A 463 21.02 60.78 -6.83
C THR A 463 20.05 59.93 -7.64
N LEU A 464 19.29 59.03 -7.00
CA LEU A 464 18.31 58.15 -7.65
C LEU A 464 16.95 58.82 -7.87
N LEU A 465 16.71 60.01 -7.31
CA LEU A 465 15.45 60.76 -7.50
C LEU A 465 15.21 61.20 -8.96
N VAL A 466 16.26 61.21 -9.78
CA VAL A 466 16.18 61.53 -11.21
C VAL A 466 15.66 60.35 -12.04
N ASP A 467 15.74 59.12 -11.51
CA ASP A 467 15.26 57.92 -12.17
C ASP A 467 13.73 57.80 -11.97
N PRO A 468 12.90 57.85 -13.03
CA PRO A 468 11.45 57.78 -12.90
C PRO A 468 10.94 56.51 -12.21
N GLN A 469 11.65 55.38 -12.34
CA GLN A 469 11.26 54.11 -11.74
C GLN A 469 11.59 54.10 -10.24
N LEU A 470 12.76 54.61 -9.86
CA LEU A 470 13.23 54.60 -8.48
C LEU A 470 12.81 55.82 -7.65
N LYS A 471 12.27 56.86 -8.28
CA LYS A 471 11.89 58.12 -7.61
C LYS A 471 10.96 57.91 -6.42
N ARG A 472 9.93 57.07 -6.56
CA ARG A 472 8.96 56.81 -5.48
C ARG A 472 9.60 56.03 -4.31
N PRO A 473 10.25 54.87 -4.53
CA PRO A 473 11.02 54.19 -3.49
C PRO A 473 12.05 55.09 -2.81
N ALA A 474 12.82 55.85 -3.59
CA ALA A 474 13.87 56.74 -3.09
C ALA A 474 13.31 57.82 -2.16
N GLN A 475 12.19 58.45 -2.54
CA GLN A 475 11.53 59.42 -1.68
C GLN A 475 11.08 58.80 -0.36
N LYS A 476 10.45 57.61 -0.40
CA LYS A 476 10.02 56.90 0.81
C LYS A 476 11.19 56.63 1.76
N PHE A 477 12.35 56.22 1.23
CA PHE A 477 13.56 56.04 2.03
C PHE A 477 14.04 57.34 2.67
N LEU A 478 14.13 58.43 1.89
CA LEU A 478 14.60 59.72 2.38
C LEU A 478 13.69 60.29 3.47
N ASP A 479 12.37 60.12 3.32
CA ASP A 479 11.39 60.51 4.34
C ASP A 479 11.58 59.70 5.64
N SER A 480 11.97 58.43 5.53
CA SER A 480 12.14 57.52 6.68
C SER A 480 13.48 57.68 7.42
N ILE A 481 14.52 58.18 6.75
CA ILE A 481 15.87 58.34 7.32
C ILE A 481 16.14 59.76 7.85
N SER A 482 15.25 60.70 7.53
CA SER A 482 15.25 62.09 8.01
C SER A 482 15.15 62.13 9.53
#